data_AF-A0A965V894-F1
#
_entry.id   AF-A0A965V894-F1
#
_cell.length_a   1.000
_cell.length_b   1.000
_cell.length_c   1.000
_cell.angle_alpha   90.00
_cell.angle_beta   90.00
_cell.angle_gamma   90.00
#
_symmetry.space_group_name_H-M   'P 1'
#
loop_
_entity.id
_entity.type
_entity.pdbx_description
1 polymer ?
#
loop_
_entity_poly.entity_id
_entity_poly.type
_entity_poly.pdbx_seq_one_letter_code
_entity_poly.pdbx_strand_id
1 'polypeptide(L)' 'MTRLDDEAFTADHALIQQVLTQVARRVVGQETMVERLIISLLTGGHVLLEGVPGLAKTLTVRT' A
#
# COMPACT_ATOMS: atom_id res chain seq x y z
N MET A 1 0.18 -29.94 5.95
CA MET A 1 0.49 -28.61 6.50
C MET A 1 0.70 -27.68 5.31
N THR A 2 -0.36 -27.49 4.51
CA THR A 2 -0.25 -26.91 3.14
C THR A 2 -1.55 -26.16 2.78
N ARG A 3 -2.73 -26.73 3.07
CA ARG A 3 -4.01 -26.05 2.78
C ARG A 3 -4.31 -24.81 3.62
N LEU A 4 -3.93 -24.79 4.89
CA LEU A 4 -4.21 -23.65 5.79
C LEU A 4 -3.32 -22.44 5.45
N ASP A 5 -2.08 -22.69 5.02
CA ASP A 5 -1.15 -21.65 4.60
C ASP A 5 -1.59 -21.03 3.26
N ASP A 6 -2.12 -21.84 2.34
CA ASP A 6 -2.66 -21.37 1.06
C ASP A 6 -3.92 -20.50 1.22
N GLU A 7 -4.83 -20.87 2.13
CA GLU A 7 -6.04 -20.09 2.42
C GLU A 7 -5.72 -18.74 3.09
N ALA A 8 -4.80 -18.75 4.07
CA ALA A 8 -4.34 -17.53 4.73
C ALA A 8 -3.62 -16.59 3.76
N PHE A 9 -2.73 -17.13 2.92
CA PHE A 9 -2.03 -16.36 1.89
C PHE A 9 -3.00 -15.70 0.90
N THR A 10 -4.04 -16.44 0.49
CA THR A 10 -5.07 -15.92 -0.42
C THR A 10 -5.88 -14.81 0.23
N ALA A 11 -6.22 -14.93 1.51
CA ALA A 11 -6.94 -13.92 2.26
C ALA A 11 -6.13 -12.62 2.43
N ASP A 12 -4.86 -12.75 2.82
CA ASP A 12 -3.94 -11.61 2.97
C ASP A 12 -3.73 -10.88 1.64
N HIS A 13 -3.53 -11.64 0.55
CA HIS A 13 -3.42 -11.08 -0.79
C HIS A 13 -4.70 -10.32 -1.19
N ALA A 14 -5.88 -10.89 -0.94
CA ALA A 14 -7.16 -10.23 -1.22
C ALA A 14 -7.33 -8.93 -0.42
N LEU A 15 -6.94 -8.93 0.87
CA LEU A 15 -6.98 -7.75 1.72
C LEU A 15 -6.08 -6.63 1.18
N ILE A 16 -4.83 -6.96 0.81
CA ILE A 16 -3.89 -5.99 0.24
C ILE A 16 -4.46 -5.39 -1.06
N GLN A 17 -5.04 -6.21 -1.93
CA GLN A 17 -5.67 -5.74 -3.18
C GLN A 17 -6.86 -4.80 -2.92
N GLN A 18 -7.66 -5.09 -1.89
CA GLN A 18 -8.76 -4.21 -1.50
C GLN A 18 -8.26 -2.85 -1.01
N VAL A 19 -7.21 -2.83 -0.18
CA VAL A 19 -6.58 -1.59 0.30
C VAL A 19 -6.03 -0.78 -0.87
N LEU A 20 -5.25 -1.40 -1.76
CA LEU A 20 -4.72 -0.75 -2.96
C LEU A 20 -5.82 -0.14 -3.83
N THR A 21 -6.92 -0.88 -4.02
CA THR A 21 -8.08 -0.42 -4.80
C THR A 21 -8.74 0.81 -4.17
N GLN A 22 -8.79 0.91 -2.84
CA GLN A 22 -9.33 2.09 -2.17
C GLN A 22 -8.40 3.30 -2.29
N VAL A 23 -7.09 3.09 -2.13
CA VAL A 23 -6.09 4.17 -2.27
C VAL A 23 -6.10 4.75 -3.69
N ALA A 24 -6.20 3.89 -4.71
CA ALA A 24 -6.26 4.29 -6.12
C ALA A 24 -7.45 5.22 -6.47
N ARG A 25 -8.50 5.27 -5.65
CA ARG A 25 -9.64 6.19 -5.85
C ARG A 25 -9.28 7.64 -5.56
N ARG A 26 -8.23 7.90 -4.78
CA ARG A 26 -7.79 9.26 -4.40
C ARG A 26 -6.38 9.58 -4.87
N VAL A 27 -5.53 8.58 -5.03
CA VAL A 27 -4.14 8.73 -5.43
C VAL A 27 -3.95 8.12 -6.82
N VAL A 28 -3.64 8.96 -7.82
CA VAL A 28 -3.51 8.57 -9.23
C VAL A 28 -2.06 8.76 -9.69
N GLY A 29 -1.50 7.77 -10.39
CA GLY A 29 -0.15 7.86 -10.97
C GLY A 29 0.98 7.81 -9.96
N GLN A 30 0.75 7.17 -8.81
CA GLN A 30 1.69 7.05 -7.70
C GLN A 30 1.73 5.62 -7.13
N GLU A 31 1.56 4.62 -7.99
CA GLU A 31 1.44 3.21 -7.64
C GLU A 31 2.66 2.72 -6.85
N THR A 32 3.87 2.99 -7.36
CA THR A 32 5.14 2.63 -6.70
C THR A 32 5.31 3.27 -5.32
N MET A 33 4.80 4.48 -5.12
CA MET A 33 4.86 5.16 -3.81
C MET A 33 3.95 4.45 -2.81
N VAL A 34 2.72 4.15 -3.22
CA VAL A 34 1.72 3.47 -2.39
C VAL A 34 2.20 2.07 -2.00
N GLU A 35 2.75 1.31 -2.94
CA GLU A 35 3.33 -0.01 -2.67
C GLU A 35 4.43 0.05 -1.60
N ARG A 36 5.36 0.99 -1.72
CA ARG A 36 6.45 1.16 -0.74
C ARG A 36 5.95 1.55 0.64
N LEU A 37 4.88 2.36 0.71
CA LEU A 37 4.25 2.71 1.98
C LEU A 37 3.62 1.48 2.65
N ILE A 38 2.91 0.65 1.89
CA ILE A 38 2.33 -0.59 2.41
C ILE A 38 3.44 -1.55 2.87
N ILE A 39 4.51 -1.71 2.10
CA ILE A 39 5.67 -2.52 2.50
C ILE A 39 6.26 -2.01 3.81
N SER A 40 6.46 -0.70 3.95
CA SER A 40 7.00 -0.12 5.19
C SER A 40 6.07 -0.33 6.39
N LEU A 41 4.76 -0.21 6.18
CA LEU A 41 3.76 -0.42 7.23
C LEU A 41 3.77 -1.87 7.72
N LEU A 42 3.80 -2.83 6.79
CA LEU A 42 3.78 -4.26 7.11
C LEU A 42 5.10 -4.75 7.74
N THR A 43 6.23 -4.13 7.38
CA THR A 43 7.56 -4.50 7.89
C THR A 43 8.00 -3.69 9.11
N GLY A 44 7.22 -2.68 9.52
CA GLY A 44 7.63 -1.72 10.56
C GLY A 44 8.80 -0.82 10.14
N GLY A 45 9.03 -0.67 8.84
CA GLY A 45 10.05 0.21 8.26
C GLY A 45 9.63 1.68 8.29
N HIS A 46 10.58 2.55 7.93
CA HIS A 46 10.36 4.00 7.84
C HIS A 46 10.49 4.47 6.39
N VAL A 47 9.66 5.43 5.98
CA VAL A 47 9.70 6.03 4.64
C VAL A 47 9.81 7.55 4.76
N LEU A 48 10.72 8.14 3.98
CA LEU A 48 10.80 9.58 3.76
C LEU A 48 10.19 9.90 2.39
N LEU A 49 9.17 10.75 2.37
CA LEU A 49 8.45 11.17 1.17
C LEU A 49 8.98 12.49 0.61
N GLU A 50 9.99 12.42 -0.25
CA GLU A 50 10.61 13.60 -0.87
C GLU A 50 10.18 13.79 -2.34
N GLY A 51 10.21 15.03 -2.84
CA GLY A 51 9.79 15.37 -4.22
C GLY A 51 9.28 16.81 -4.36
N VAL A 52 8.88 17.21 -5.56
CA VAL A 52 8.37 18.57 -5.82
C VAL A 52 6.94 18.77 -5.28
N PRO A 53 6.51 20.02 -5.00
CA PRO A 53 5.14 20.32 -4.57
C PRO A 53 4.09 19.86 -5.59
N GLY A 54 2.93 19.41 -5.12
CA GLY A 54 1.79 19.05 -5.98
C GLY A 54 1.67 17.56 -6.39
N LEU A 55 2.62 16.70 -6.00
CA LEU A 55 2.60 15.26 -6.35
C LEU A 55 1.77 14.37 -5.41
N ALA A 56 0.66 14.88 -4.89
CA ALA A 56 -0.26 14.14 -3.99
C ALA A 56 0.40 13.50 -2.72
N LYS A 57 1.63 13.89 -2.35
CA LYS A 57 2.35 13.35 -1.17
C LYS A 57 1.56 13.48 0.13
N THR A 58 0.97 14.66 0.38
CA THR A 58 0.13 14.89 1.57
C THR A 58 -1.18 14.13 1.51
N LEU A 59 -1.76 13.97 0.32
CA LEU A 59 -3.00 13.20 0.16
C LEU A 59 -2.76 11.73 0.50
N THR A 60 -1.63 11.19 0.06
CA THR A 60 -1.22 9.79 0.26
C THR A 60 -1.01 9.43 1.73
N VAL A 61 -0.52 10.36 2.56
CA VAL A 61 -0.30 10.09 4.00
C VAL A 61 -1.55 10.29 4.85
N ARG A 62 -2.47 11.16 4.43
CA ARG A 62 -3.62 11.55 5.25
C ARG A 62 -4.81 10.58 5.15
N THR A 63 -4.93 9.86 4.03
CA THR A 63 -6.01 8.89 3.78
C THR A 63 -5.54 7.48 4.05
#